data_AF-A0A136KH76-F1
#
_entry.id   AF-A0A136KH76-F1
#
_cell.length_a   1.000
_cell.length_b   1.000
_cell.length_c   1.000
_cell.angle_alpha   90.00
_cell.angle_beta   90.00
_cell.angle_gamma   90.00
#
_symmetry.space_group_name_H-M   'P 1'
#
loop_
_entity.id
_entity.type
_entity.pdbx_description
1 polymer ?
#
loop_
_entity_poly.entity_id
_entity_poly.type
_entity_poly.pdbx_seq_one_letter_code
_entity_poly.pdbx_strand_id
1 'polypeptide(L)'
;MLTTGARKPLEVPSGAHYAILIFTTRTIHHEGDERSRTNPGHGYPAWDEQVHELEYIPIATWAELDKQLEQLYKGNYDRKDIVVLEVRQQLQVVVGLKVLSPAPDN
;
A
#
# COMPACT_ATOMS: atom_id res chain seq x y z
N MET A 1 6.49 17.33 9.09
CA MET A 1 5.82 16.98 7.82
C MET A 1 5.59 15.49 7.84
N LEU A 2 4.38 15.03 7.58
CA LEU A 2 4.10 13.60 7.38
C LEU A 2 4.68 13.22 6.00
N THR A 3 5.48 12.17 5.95
CA THR A 3 5.98 11.65 4.67
C THR A 3 4.80 10.99 3.95
N THR A 4 4.35 11.60 2.86
CA THR A 4 3.32 11.01 1.99
C THR A 4 3.82 9.67 1.48
N GLY A 5 2.98 8.62 1.53
CA GLY A 5 3.36 7.30 0.99
C GLY A 5 3.77 7.37 -0.48
N ALA A 6 4.74 6.54 -0.86
CA ALA A 6 5.19 6.42 -2.24
C ALA A 6 4.08 5.80 -3.10
N ARG A 7 3.73 6.48 -4.19
CA ARG A 7 2.70 6.08 -5.16
C ARG A 7 3.28 5.71 -6.52
N LYS A 8 4.53 6.09 -6.77
CA LYS A 8 5.24 5.82 -8.03
C LYS A 8 6.52 5.03 -7.77
N PRO A 9 6.98 4.21 -8.71
CA PRO A 9 8.23 3.46 -8.57
C PRO A 9 9.45 4.35 -8.27
N LEU A 10 9.51 5.57 -8.82
CA LEU A 10 10.61 6.51 -8.59
C LEU A 10 10.63 7.13 -7.18
N GLU A 11 9.54 7.04 -6.43
CA GLU A 11 9.44 7.57 -5.07
C GLU A 11 9.95 6.56 -4.02
N VAL A 12 10.21 5.31 -4.44
CA VAL A 12 10.82 4.28 -3.58
C VAL A 12 12.34 4.52 -3.54
N PRO A 13 12.94 4.69 -2.35
CA PRO A 13 14.39 4.87 -2.24
C PRO A 13 15.15 3.67 -2.83
N SER A 14 16.22 3.95 -3.56
CA SER A 14 17.09 2.91 -4.12
C SER A 14 18.05 2.30 -3.10
N GLY A 15 18.33 3.01 -2.00
CA GLY A 15 19.18 2.54 -0.90
C GLY A 15 18.42 1.63 0.06
N ALA A 16 19.14 1.07 1.05
CA ALA A 16 18.51 0.39 2.17
C ALA A 16 17.69 1.39 2.99
N HIS A 17 16.47 0.99 3.39
CA HIS A 17 15.55 1.82 4.15
C HIS A 17 14.53 0.94 4.88
N TYR A 18 13.73 1.54 5.74
CA TYR A 18 12.57 0.89 6.35
C TYR A 18 11.32 1.24 5.57
N ALA A 19 10.32 0.36 5.59
CA ALA A 19 9.01 0.62 5.02
C ALA A 19 7.92 0.29 6.02
N ILE A 20 6.97 1.20 6.18
CA ILE A 20 5.68 0.90 6.80
C ILE A 20 4.71 0.59 5.67
N LEU A 21 4.16 -0.62 5.68
CA LEU A 21 3.05 -1.04 4.85
C LEU A 21 1.77 -0.88 5.64
N ILE A 22 0.81 -0.19 5.06
CA ILE A 22 -0.51 0.01 5.65
C ILE A 22 -1.53 -0.59 4.69
N PHE A 23 -2.25 -1.59 5.16
CA PHE A 23 -3.32 -2.24 4.42
C PHE A 23 -4.65 -1.62 4.85
N THR A 24 -5.39 -1.10 3.87
CA THR A 24 -6.73 -0.54 4.10
C THR A 24 -7.70 -1.15 3.11
N THR A 25 -8.92 -1.39 3.55
CA THR A 25 -10.01 -1.76 2.66
C THR A 25 -11.01 -0.63 2.67
N ARG A 26 -11.28 -0.05 1.50
CA ARG A 26 -12.38 0.90 1.33
C ARG A 26 -13.56 0.19 0.70
N THR A 27 -14.76 0.51 1.16
CA THR A 27 -16.01 0.06 0.55
C THR A 27 -16.58 1.20 -0.28
N ILE A 28 -16.78 0.96 -1.57
CA ILE A 28 -17.45 1.88 -2.48
C ILE A 28 -18.86 1.35 -2.70
N HIS A 29 -19.86 2.14 -2.32
CA HIS A 29 -21.25 1.81 -2.61
C HIS A 29 -21.61 2.30 -4.01
N HIS A 30 -22.05 1.39 -4.87
CA HIS A 30 -22.56 1.71 -6.20
C HIS A 30 -24.08 1.72 -6.16
N GLU A 31 -24.68 2.88 -6.41
CA GLU A 31 -26.12 2.99 -6.53
C GLU A 31 -26.63 2.21 -7.76
N GLY A 32 -27.74 1.51 -7.61
CA GLY A 32 -28.40 0.85 -8.73
C GLY A 32 -28.91 1.86 -9.77
N ASP A 33 -29.08 1.42 -11.01
CA ASP A 33 -29.54 2.33 -12.07
C ASP A 33 -30.99 2.82 -11.85
N GLU A 34 -31.36 3.92 -12.49
CA GLU A 34 -32.68 4.53 -12.32
C GLU A 34 -33.83 3.66 -12.89
N ARG A 35 -33.52 2.77 -13.85
CA ARG A 35 -34.50 1.82 -14.41
C ARG A 35 -34.86 0.74 -13.38
N SER A 36 -33.92 0.36 -12.52
CA SER A 36 -34.08 -0.58 -11.41
C SER A 36 -34.93 -0.02 -10.28
N ARG A 37 -34.94 1.31 -10.12
CA ARG A 37 -35.73 2.00 -9.10
C ARG A 37 -37.19 2.18 -9.52
N THR A 38 -37.46 2.18 -10.83
CA THR A 38 -38.78 2.53 -11.39
C THR A 38 -39.51 1.34 -12.04
N ASN A 39 -38.80 0.30 -12.50
CA ASN A 39 -39.39 -0.88 -13.15
C ASN A 39 -38.92 -2.17 -12.46
N PRO A 40 -39.78 -2.87 -11.70
CA PRO A 40 -39.44 -4.14 -11.06
C PRO A 40 -38.96 -5.16 -12.10
N GLY A 41 -37.74 -5.67 -11.92
CA GLY A 41 -37.15 -6.69 -12.80
C GLY A 41 -36.31 -6.15 -13.98
N HIS A 42 -36.08 -4.83 -14.08
CA HIS A 42 -35.22 -4.25 -15.11
C HIS A 42 -34.20 -3.27 -14.55
N GLY A 43 -32.94 -3.69 -14.53
CA GLY A 43 -31.75 -2.87 -14.30
C GLY A 43 -30.76 -3.52 -13.32
N TYR A 44 -29.65 -2.83 -13.04
CA TYR A 44 -28.60 -3.31 -12.13
C TYR A 44 -28.89 -2.95 -10.67
N PRO A 45 -28.94 -3.94 -9.75
CA PRO A 45 -29.11 -3.66 -8.33
C PRO A 45 -27.90 -2.89 -7.76
N ALA A 46 -28.13 -2.16 -6.68
CA ALA A 46 -27.04 -1.58 -5.90
C ALA A 46 -26.13 -2.68 -5.36
N TRP A 47 -24.83 -2.40 -5.31
CA TRP A 47 -23.84 -3.35 -4.81
C TRP A 47 -22.65 -2.62 -4.20
N ASP A 48 -21.96 -3.30 -3.29
CA ASP A 48 -20.77 -2.78 -2.63
C ASP A 48 -19.51 -3.39 -3.24
N GLU A 49 -18.56 -2.54 -3.60
CA GLU A 49 -17.23 -2.93 -4.04
C GLU A 49 -16.24 -2.76 -2.88
N GLN A 50 -15.49 -3.81 -2.57
CA GLN A 50 -14.35 -3.69 -1.66
C GLN A 50 -13.09 -3.46 -2.48
N VAL A 51 -12.42 -2.34 -2.23
CA VAL A 51 -11.12 -2.02 -2.84
C VAL A 51 -10.06 -2.11 -1.77
N HIS A 52 -9.14 -3.04 -1.95
CA HIS A 52 -7.97 -3.20 -1.09
C HIS A 52 -6.87 -2.25 -1.57
N GLU A 53 -6.37 -1.43 -0.65
CA GLU A 53 -5.33 -0.45 -0.87
C GLU A 53 -4.10 -0.78 -0.02
N LEU A 54 -2.93 -0.57 -0.61
CA LEU A 54 -1.64 -0.69 0.05
C LEU A 54 -0.96 0.68 0.01
N GLU A 55 -0.73 1.27 1.18
CA GLU A 55 0.11 2.45 1.31
C GLU A 55 1.52 2.04 1.74
N TYR A 56 2.51 2.53 1.01
CA TYR A 56 3.92 2.27 1.24
C TYR A 56 4.60 3.54 1.73
N ILE A 57 5.11 3.56 2.95
CA ILE A 57 5.80 4.74 3.51
C ILE A 57 7.28 4.41 3.68
N PRO A 58 8.17 4.93 2.81
CA PRO A 58 9.60 4.74 2.95
C PRO A 58 10.16 5.63 4.06
N ILE A 59 11.06 5.08 4.86
CA ILE A 59 11.68 5.76 5.99
C ILE A 59 13.17 5.46 6.02
N ALA A 60 13.99 6.51 6.05
CA ALA A 60 15.45 6.35 5.95
C ALA A 60 16.07 5.77 7.23
N THR A 61 15.54 6.12 8.40
CA THR A 61 16.18 5.81 9.69
C THR A 61 15.22 5.17 10.69
N TRP A 62 15.78 4.41 11.63
CA TRP A 62 15.01 3.78 12.70
C TRP A 62 14.32 4.80 13.62
N ALA A 63 14.99 5.92 13.92
CA ALA A 63 14.43 6.96 14.78
C ALA A 63 13.19 7.64 14.15
N GLU A 64 13.19 7.85 12.83
CA GLU A 64 12.03 8.36 12.10
C GLU A 64 10.91 7.33 12.05
N LEU A 65 11.24 6.05 11.91
CA LEU A 65 10.26 4.96 11.89
C LEU A 65 9.48 4.90 13.20
N ASP A 66 10.19 4.93 14.33
CA ASP A 66 9.59 4.88 15.66
C ASP A 66 8.62 6.06 15.87
N LYS A 67 9.07 7.27 15.54
CA LYS A 67 8.23 8.47 15.59
C LYS A 67 6.99 8.37 14.69
N GLN A 68 7.13 7.76 13.52
CA GLN A 68 6.02 7.63 12.57
C GLN A 68 5.01 6.59 13.04
N LEU A 69 5.47 5.47 13.61
CA LEU A 69 4.60 4.47 14.23
C LEU A 69 3.82 5.06 15.40
N GLU A 70 4.47 5.83 16.28
CA GLU A 70 3.75 6.51 17.37
C GLU A 70 2.63 7.43 16.86
N GLN A 71 2.89 8.18 15.79
CA GLN A 71 1.89 9.07 15.20
C GLN A 71 0.72 8.28 14.59
N LEU A 72 1.01 7.16 13.93
CA LEU A 72 -0.01 6.28 13.38
C LEU A 72 -0.90 5.68 14.46
N TYR A 73 -0.32 5.25 15.60
CA TYR A 73 -1.07 4.72 16.74
C TYR A 73 -1.86 5.79 17.50
N LYS A 74 -1.36 7.03 17.56
CA LYS A 74 -2.07 8.14 18.22
C LYS A 74 -3.20 8.73 17.36
N GLY A 75 -3.09 8.63 16.04
CA GLY A 75 -3.92 9.35 15.09
C GLY A 75 -5.18 8.61 14.58
N ASN A 76 -5.28 7.28 14.72
CA ASN A 76 -6.41 6.52 14.14
C ASN A 76 -7.21 5.73 15.19
N TYR A 77 -8.54 5.91 15.16
CA TYR A 77 -9.50 5.07 15.88
C TYR A 77 -9.78 3.73 15.16
N ASP A 78 -9.53 3.66 13.85
CA ASP A 78 -9.54 2.41 13.11
C ASP A 78 -8.18 1.74 13.17
N ARG A 79 -8.15 0.50 13.67
CA ARG A 79 -6.96 -0.36 13.62
C ARG A 79 -6.60 -0.57 12.16
N LYS A 80 -5.53 0.08 11.70
CA LYS A 80 -4.94 -0.23 10.42
C LYS A 80 -4.07 -1.47 10.56
N ASP A 81 -4.17 -2.38 9.60
CA ASP A 81 -3.26 -3.51 9.51
C ASP A 81 -1.92 -2.97 9.01
N ILE A 82 -0.94 -2.94 9.91
CA ILE A 82 0.38 -2.36 9.67
C ILE A 82 1.43 -3.46 9.70
N VAL A 83 2.30 -3.47 8.69
CA VAL A 83 3.50 -4.32 8.64
C VAL A 83 4.73 -3.43 8.46
N VAL A 84 5.79 -3.70 9.21
CA VAL A 84 7.06 -2.97 9.11
C VAL A 84 8.10 -3.89 8.51
N LEU A 85 8.85 -3.39 7.52
CA LEU A 85 9.88 -4.14 6.81
C LEU A 85 11.19 -3.35 6.78
N GLU A 86 12.32 -4.06 6.84
CA GLU A 86 13.60 -3.55 6.37
C GLU A 86 13.73 -3.89 4.87
N VAL A 87 13.81 -2.87 4.03
CA VAL A 87 13.86 -3.00 2.58
C VAL A 87 15.29 -2.81 2.10
N ARG A 88 15.80 -3.83 1.41
CA ARG A 88 17.08 -3.77 0.70
C ARG A 88 16.81 -4.05 -0.76
N GLN A 89 17.09 -3.08 -1.63
CA GLN A 89 16.93 -3.28 -3.06
C GLN A 89 18.00 -4.26 -3.54
N GLN A 90 17.59 -5.50 -3.85
CA GLN A 90 18.45 -6.39 -4.61
C GLN A 90 18.40 -5.94 -6.07
N LEU A 91 19.48 -5.33 -6.55
CA LEU A 91 19.68 -5.02 -7.95
C LEU A 91 19.57 -6.32 -8.77
N GLN A 92 18.40 -6.61 -9.31
CA GLN A 92 18.25 -7.58 -10.38
C GLN A 92 18.38 -6.83 -11.70
N VAL A 93 19.59 -6.86 -12.26
CA VAL A 93 19.80 -6.46 -13.65
C VAL A 93 19.16 -7.54 -14.52
N VAL A 94 17.90 -7.34 -14.91
CA VAL A 94 17.27 -8.17 -15.95
C VAL A 94 17.76 -7.67 -17.31
N VAL A 95 18.98 -8.07 -17.68
CA VAL A 95 19.44 -8.01 -19.07
C VAL A 95 19.26 -9.41 -19.64
N GLY A 96 18.13 -9.61 -20.33
CA GLY A 96 17.84 -10.82 -21.09
C GLY A 96 17.83 -12.13 -20.29
N LEU A 97 16.66 -12.54 -19.79
CA LEU A 97 16.32 -13.95 -19.49
C LEU A 97 17.42 -14.78 -18.80
N LYS A 98 18.03 -14.26 -17.73
CA LYS A 98 18.74 -15.10 -16.75
C LYS A 98 18.83 -14.38 -15.40
N VAL A 99 18.17 -14.94 -14.40
CA VAL A 99 18.28 -14.47 -13.01
C VAL A 99 19.64 -14.90 -12.49
N LEU A 100 20.54 -13.95 -12.26
CA LEU A 100 21.77 -14.18 -11.51
C LEU A 100 21.55 -13.70 -10.08
N SER A 101 21.56 -14.64 -9.13
CA SER A 101 21.54 -14.30 -7.71
C SER A 101 22.92 -13.79 -7.29
N PRO A 102 23.02 -12.71 -6.50
CA PRO A 102 24.30 -12.31 -5.93
C PRO A 102 24.81 -13.43 -5.00
N ALA A 103 26.08 -13.78 -5.14
CA ALA A 103 26.73 -14.80 -4.33
C ALA A 103 26.72 -14.41 -2.84
N PRO A 104 26.65 -15.37 -1.90
CA PRO A 104 26.78 -15.06 -0.49
C PRO A 104 28.20 -14.56 -0.19
N ASP A 105 28.29 -13.43 0.51
CA ASP A 105 29.55 -12.91 1.03
C ASP A 105 30.16 -13.91 2.03
N ASN A 106 31.45 -14.21 1.88
CA ASN A 106 32.25 -15.09 2.75
C ASN A 106 32.54 -14.46 4.11
#